data_AF-A0A2E9WTS5-F1
#
_entry.id   AF-A0A2E9WTS5-F1
#
_cell.length_a   1.000
_cell.length_b   1.000
_cell.length_c   1.000
_cell.angle_alpha   90.00
_cell.angle_beta   90.00
_cell.angle_gamma   90.00
#
_symmetry.space_group_name_H-M   'P 1'
#
loop_
_entity.id
_entity.type
_entity.pdbx_description
1 polymer ?
#
loop_
_entity_poly.entity_id
_entity_poly.type
_entity_poly.pdbx_seq_one_letter_code
_entity_poly.pdbx_strand_id
1 'polypeptide(L)'
;MEELDKQGRNLSTTVWTQLDRKAGAISELTIRQLRNRISTWVVLGVGVLLISLLLIFYIDSIREEFEPYDNDGDSEDWDNDGYPLGQERIYGTSDYDEADFPGSREYFYQGDIDYNDQPRNHYGNHTWLSAWGYFTPTWIDTDSSNPFSWYSSEYDWIDWNLEPIICEDTGLSDDPFEEYDWWESLGEKNYCLYENGTYIMFGAIFIGEGDFFVEPGFVTEWGYLTEEFFVEKHPKSMYIDEDDINWDGTKISSSQGFDDDGDCLREDYIDESNPNDDNRNGIYCDVQWTYDLNGNLVSIQADYNVDEDPDDSKHIGESSHRTFVIGTGKIAFVMILGLFLPLFLALGLVRDESENGTLHYLLSKPIHRGEFILYRLLGYLAIVVSYTVILTFLIAFITSIIGPGDSLIRLSDYPVWLGISLSTILVLTAYGSVFNTVGLVLPKYGVYLCILFGIWEFLMGLFTITIPNSSITMLSISHWAIQIIDATVMIAWSDTALIQQQADAFGLETGISFFWHPPVHTLGTGNPFIALIISVVFILIFSVGMILIGQLIFRRKEIM
;
A
#
# COMPACT_ATOMS: atom_id res chain seq x y z
N MET A 1 7.98 -77.49 -2.68
CA MET A 1 6.62 -76.97 -2.46
C MET A 1 6.57 -76.63 -0.98
N GLU A 2 6.90 -75.38 -0.66
CA GLU A 2 6.94 -74.86 0.72
C GLU A 2 5.52 -74.78 1.27
N GLU A 3 5.32 -75.33 2.46
CA GLU A 3 4.09 -75.14 3.23
C GLU A 3 3.98 -73.68 3.65
N LEU A 4 2.95 -73.00 3.12
CA LEU A 4 2.54 -71.66 3.58
C LEU A 4 2.02 -71.75 5.01
N ASP A 5 2.75 -71.12 5.93
CA ASP A 5 2.38 -70.91 7.33
C ASP A 5 1.02 -70.18 7.43
N LYS A 6 -0.02 -70.90 7.84
CA LYS A 6 -1.39 -70.42 8.00
C LYS A 6 -1.58 -69.38 9.10
N GLN A 7 -0.57 -69.10 9.94
CA GLN A 7 -0.67 -68.15 11.04
C GLN A 7 0.08 -66.82 10.81
N GLY A 8 0.77 -66.65 9.67
CA GLY A 8 1.50 -65.41 9.37
C GLY A 8 2.56 -65.05 10.42
N ARG A 9 3.06 -66.04 11.18
CA ARG A 9 3.98 -65.81 12.30
C ARG A 9 5.41 -65.58 11.84
N ASN A 10 5.78 -66.02 10.65
CA ASN A 10 7.10 -65.72 10.06
C ASN A 10 7.28 -64.26 9.57
N LEU A 11 6.20 -63.47 9.42
CA LEU A 11 6.31 -62.02 9.19
C LEU A 11 6.56 -61.24 10.50
N SER A 12 6.43 -61.88 11.67
CA SER A 12 6.64 -61.24 12.98
C SER A 12 8.10 -61.22 13.45
N THR A 13 9.00 -61.88 12.70
CA THR A 13 10.42 -62.05 13.04
C THR A 13 11.36 -61.22 12.17
N THR A 14 10.83 -60.44 11.21
CA THR A 14 11.64 -59.52 10.42
C THR A 14 12.20 -58.38 11.26
N VAL A 15 13.43 -57.95 10.95
CA VAL A 15 14.13 -56.84 11.64
C VAL A 15 13.27 -55.58 11.65
N TRP A 16 12.55 -55.30 10.56
CA TRP A 16 11.65 -54.17 10.40
C TRP A 16 10.46 -54.21 11.36
N THR A 17 9.80 -55.35 11.54
CA THR A 17 8.69 -55.51 12.50
C THR A 17 9.13 -55.40 13.96
N GLN A 18 10.39 -55.74 14.27
CA GLN A 18 10.94 -55.55 15.62
C GLN A 18 11.39 -54.11 15.88
N LEU A 19 11.95 -53.44 14.86
CA LEU A 19 12.37 -52.04 14.91
C LEU A 19 11.16 -51.11 15.01
N ASP A 20 10.10 -51.38 14.25
CA ASP A 20 8.81 -50.67 14.30
C ASP A 20 8.15 -50.76 15.68
N ARG A 21 8.16 -51.96 16.29
CA ARG A 21 7.60 -52.16 17.64
C ARG A 21 8.42 -51.47 18.75
N LYS A 22 9.74 -51.37 18.60
CA LYS A 22 10.62 -50.64 19.52
C LYS A 22 10.45 -49.12 19.37
N ALA A 23 10.42 -48.64 18.14
CA ALA A 23 10.20 -47.23 17.80
C ALA A 23 8.84 -46.74 18.28
N GLY A 24 7.78 -47.52 18.01
CA GLY A 24 6.42 -47.26 18.47
C GLY A 24 6.32 -47.20 20.00
N ALA A 25 6.96 -48.13 20.72
CA ALA A 25 6.90 -48.13 22.19
C ALA A 25 7.58 -46.89 22.83
N ILE A 26 8.72 -46.44 22.30
CA ILE A 26 9.43 -45.26 22.83
C ILE A 26 8.70 -43.97 22.47
N SER A 27 8.24 -43.85 21.23
CA SER A 27 7.43 -42.69 20.81
C SER A 27 6.13 -42.61 21.60
N GLU A 28 5.42 -43.72 21.80
CA GLU A 28 4.21 -43.79 22.63
C GLU A 28 4.50 -43.41 24.09
N LEU A 29 5.60 -43.89 24.67
CA LEU A 29 6.01 -43.51 26.02
C LEU A 29 6.25 -42.00 26.13
N THR A 30 6.92 -41.42 25.13
CA THR A 30 7.17 -39.99 25.05
C THR A 30 5.87 -39.20 24.96
N ILE A 31 4.93 -39.66 24.13
CA ILE A 31 3.60 -39.06 23.99
C ILE A 31 2.86 -39.07 25.33
N ARG A 32 2.87 -40.20 26.04
CA ARG A 32 2.23 -40.31 27.37
C ARG A 32 2.86 -39.39 28.40
N GLN A 33 4.19 -39.24 28.40
CA GLN A 33 4.89 -38.34 29.30
C GLN A 33 4.54 -36.87 29.03
N LEU A 34 4.57 -36.45 27.76
CA LEU A 34 4.21 -35.09 27.36
C LEU A 34 2.73 -34.80 27.67
N ARG A 35 1.83 -35.75 27.42
CA ARG A 35 0.40 -35.61 27.74
C ARG A 35 0.12 -35.41 29.22
N ASN A 36 0.91 -36.02 30.10
CA ASN A 36 0.72 -35.88 31.55
C ASN A 36 1.41 -34.65 32.13
N ARG A 37 2.26 -33.95 31.36
CA ARG A 37 2.96 -32.76 31.82
C ARG A 37 2.05 -31.54 31.68
N ILE A 38 1.77 -30.86 32.80
CA ILE A 38 0.94 -29.64 32.82
C ILE A 38 1.51 -28.57 31.88
N SER A 39 2.84 -28.41 31.85
CA SER A 39 3.48 -27.41 30.99
C SER A 39 3.18 -27.62 29.51
N THR A 40 2.93 -28.85 29.05
CA THR A 40 2.56 -29.12 27.66
C THR A 40 1.22 -28.48 27.35
N TRP A 41 0.19 -28.73 28.16
CA TRP A 41 -1.13 -28.12 27.97
C TRP A 41 -1.14 -26.61 28.16
N VAL A 42 -0.30 -26.08 29.08
CA VAL A 42 -0.17 -24.63 29.24
C VAL A 42 0.39 -23.99 27.98
N VAL A 43 1.48 -24.52 27.41
CA VAL A 43 2.09 -23.94 26.21
C VAL A 43 1.15 -24.06 25.00
N LEU A 44 0.48 -25.20 24.83
CA LEU A 44 -0.51 -25.36 23.76
C LEU A 44 -1.71 -24.43 23.96
N GLY A 45 -2.20 -24.27 25.19
CA GLY A 45 -3.33 -23.38 25.51
C GLY A 45 -3.00 -21.89 25.28
N VAL A 46 -1.80 -21.45 25.67
CA VAL A 46 -1.32 -20.08 25.37
C VAL A 46 -1.22 -19.87 23.86
N GLY A 47 -0.76 -20.87 23.10
CA GLY A 47 -0.73 -20.82 21.64
C GLY A 47 -2.12 -20.62 21.03
N VAL A 48 -3.12 -21.36 21.49
CA VAL A 48 -4.52 -21.18 21.05
C VAL A 48 -5.04 -19.78 21.41
N LEU A 49 -4.79 -19.30 22.63
CA LEU A 49 -5.23 -17.96 23.04
C LEU A 49 -4.62 -16.85 22.18
N LEU A 50 -3.32 -16.97 21.86
CA LEU A 50 -2.63 -16.02 20.98
C LEU A 50 -3.27 -16.00 19.59
N ILE A 51 -3.51 -17.17 19.00
CA ILE A 51 -4.18 -17.27 17.70
C ILE A 51 -5.60 -16.71 17.74
N SER A 52 -6.38 -17.03 18.78
CA SER A 52 -7.74 -16.50 18.93
C SER A 52 -7.73 -14.96 19.03
N LEU A 53 -6.76 -14.38 19.74
CA LEU A 53 -6.61 -12.93 19.83
C LEU A 53 -6.32 -12.32 18.45
N LEU A 54 -5.38 -12.90 17.69
CA LEU A 54 -5.07 -12.44 16.32
C LEU A 54 -6.29 -12.54 15.39
N LEU A 55 -7.05 -13.63 15.49
CA LEU A 55 -8.28 -13.80 14.71
C LEU A 55 -9.33 -12.75 15.06
N ILE A 56 -9.46 -12.35 16.33
CA ILE A 56 -10.41 -11.30 16.71
C ILE A 56 -10.01 -9.97 16.06
N PHE A 57 -8.74 -9.58 16.13
CA PHE A 57 -8.26 -8.35 15.48
C PHE A 57 -8.46 -8.38 13.97
N TYR A 58 -8.24 -9.53 13.33
CA TYR A 58 -8.49 -9.68 11.90
C TYR A 58 -9.98 -9.56 11.53
N ILE A 59 -10.87 -10.15 12.34
CA ILE A 59 -12.31 -10.04 12.11
C ILE A 59 -12.77 -8.60 12.29
N ASP A 60 -12.17 -7.87 13.24
CA ASP A 60 -12.44 -6.45 13.45
C ASP A 60 -11.99 -5.64 12.23
N SER A 61 -10.74 -5.82 11.79
CA SER A 61 -10.14 -5.04 10.69
C SER A 61 -10.77 -5.28 9.32
N ILE A 62 -11.35 -6.46 9.07
CA ILE A 62 -12.06 -6.76 7.81
C ILE A 62 -13.52 -6.30 7.85
N ARG A 63 -14.06 -6.03 9.03
CA ARG A 63 -15.46 -5.59 9.20
C ARG A 63 -15.64 -4.09 9.25
N GLU A 64 -14.58 -3.36 9.58
CA GLU A 64 -14.57 -1.92 9.51
C GLU A 64 -14.81 -1.52 8.05
N GLU A 65 -15.87 -0.73 7.80
CA GLU A 65 -16.07 -0.11 6.50
C GLU A 65 -14.88 0.84 6.28
N PHE A 66 -14.10 0.62 5.22
CA PHE A 66 -12.99 1.48 4.89
C PHE A 66 -13.57 2.85 4.54
N GLU A 67 -13.17 3.90 5.27
CA GLU A 67 -13.44 5.26 4.82
C GLU A 67 -12.59 5.46 3.56
N PRO A 68 -13.22 5.76 2.40
CA PRO A 68 -12.49 6.04 1.19
C PRO A 68 -11.50 7.16 1.42
N TYR A 69 -10.26 6.96 0.99
CA TYR A 69 -9.22 7.96 1.05
C TYR A 69 -9.15 8.67 -0.29
N ASP A 70 -9.24 10.01 -0.23
CA ASP A 70 -9.02 10.91 -1.36
C ASP A 70 -7.50 11.16 -1.43
N ASN A 71 -6.85 10.57 -2.44
CA ASN A 71 -5.39 10.54 -2.51
C ASN A 71 -4.80 11.83 -3.08
N ASP A 72 -5.50 12.49 -4.00
CA ASP A 72 -5.00 13.64 -4.76
C ASP A 72 -5.71 14.97 -4.40
N GLY A 73 -6.80 14.91 -3.65
CA GLY A 73 -7.51 16.02 -3.01
C GLY A 73 -8.56 16.68 -3.90
N ASP A 74 -8.93 16.06 -5.01
CA ASP A 74 -9.80 16.65 -6.03
C ASP A 74 -11.30 16.68 -5.63
N SER A 75 -11.67 15.94 -4.57
CA SER A 75 -13.00 16.03 -3.94
C SER A 75 -13.18 17.26 -3.04
N GLU A 76 -12.10 17.96 -2.72
CA GLU A 76 -12.12 19.13 -1.85
C GLU A 76 -12.51 20.41 -2.60
N ASP A 77 -13.02 21.36 -1.83
CA ASP A 77 -13.50 22.68 -2.29
C ASP A 77 -12.83 23.69 -1.34
N TRP A 78 -11.74 24.31 -1.80
CA TRP A 78 -10.88 25.14 -0.96
C TRP A 78 -11.38 26.58 -0.87
N ASP A 79 -12.05 27.10 -1.89
CA ASP A 79 -12.59 28.45 -1.89
C ASP A 79 -14.05 28.56 -1.39
N ASN A 80 -14.74 27.43 -1.23
CA ASN A 80 -16.11 27.27 -0.74
C ASN A 80 -17.20 27.81 -1.67
N ASP A 81 -16.94 27.88 -2.98
CA ASP A 81 -17.96 28.16 -3.99
C ASP A 81 -18.96 26.98 -4.16
N GLY A 82 -18.59 25.81 -3.64
CA GLY A 82 -19.31 24.54 -3.63
C GLY A 82 -19.13 23.67 -4.88
N TYR A 83 -18.13 23.92 -5.72
CA TYR A 83 -17.65 23.04 -6.78
C TYR A 83 -16.35 22.38 -6.30
N PRO A 84 -16.21 21.04 -6.40
CA PRO A 84 -14.96 20.37 -6.03
C PRO A 84 -13.87 20.62 -7.06
N LEU A 85 -12.61 20.59 -6.63
CA LEU A 85 -11.41 20.81 -7.44
C LEU A 85 -11.39 19.97 -8.73
N GLY A 86 -11.80 18.70 -8.68
CA GLY A 86 -11.90 17.84 -9.87
C GLY A 86 -12.86 18.42 -10.90
N GLN A 87 -14.03 18.92 -10.45
CA GLN A 87 -14.98 19.58 -11.34
C GLN A 87 -14.40 20.87 -11.93
N GLU A 88 -13.66 21.63 -11.15
CA GLU A 88 -13.02 22.85 -11.62
C GLU A 88 -11.89 22.59 -12.61
N ARG A 89 -11.13 21.50 -12.45
CA ARG A 89 -10.13 21.06 -13.43
C ARG A 89 -10.75 20.71 -14.79
N ILE A 90 -11.94 20.08 -14.79
CA ILE A 90 -12.70 19.79 -16.03
C ILE A 90 -12.98 21.08 -16.81
N TYR A 91 -13.44 22.13 -16.11
CA TYR A 91 -13.84 23.40 -16.72
C TYR A 91 -12.69 24.42 -16.84
N GLY A 92 -11.58 24.20 -16.15
CA GLY A 92 -10.42 25.08 -16.12
C GLY A 92 -10.51 26.27 -15.18
N THR A 93 -11.38 26.17 -14.17
CA THR A 93 -11.61 27.22 -13.17
C THR A 93 -10.69 27.02 -11.95
N SER A 94 -10.70 27.97 -11.03
CA SER A 94 -9.69 28.08 -9.98
C SER A 94 -10.28 27.87 -8.58
N ASP A 95 -9.92 26.75 -7.95
CA ASP A 95 -10.27 26.36 -6.55
C ASP A 95 -9.62 27.21 -5.44
N TYR A 96 -9.18 28.41 -5.78
CA TYR A 96 -8.66 29.38 -4.83
C TYR A 96 -9.47 30.68 -4.85
N ASP A 97 -10.49 30.75 -5.68
CA ASP A 97 -11.17 31.97 -6.05
C ASP A 97 -12.67 31.75 -6.24
N GLU A 98 -13.44 32.09 -5.19
CA GLU A 98 -14.89 31.89 -5.13
C GLU A 98 -15.69 32.50 -6.31
N ALA A 99 -15.09 33.44 -7.05
CA ALA A 99 -15.73 34.07 -8.21
C ALA A 99 -15.39 33.39 -9.55
N ASP A 100 -14.38 32.52 -9.59
CA ASP A 100 -13.97 31.76 -10.76
C ASP A 100 -14.39 30.29 -10.63
N PHE A 101 -15.67 30.04 -10.89
CA PHE A 101 -16.31 28.74 -10.74
C PHE A 101 -16.84 28.18 -12.07
N PRO A 102 -17.13 26.87 -12.20
CA PRO A 102 -17.71 26.29 -13.41
C PRO A 102 -18.99 27.01 -13.87
N GLY A 103 -18.91 27.68 -15.02
CA GLY A 103 -19.99 28.49 -15.58
C GLY A 103 -19.96 29.98 -15.23
N SER A 104 -18.90 30.45 -14.56
CA SER A 104 -18.59 31.87 -14.32
C SER A 104 -18.34 32.64 -15.63
N ARG A 105 -18.20 33.97 -15.52
CA ARG A 105 -17.93 34.82 -16.69
C ARG A 105 -16.44 34.84 -16.97
N GLU A 106 -16.08 34.48 -18.19
CA GLU A 106 -14.69 34.51 -18.64
C GLU A 106 -14.44 35.65 -19.64
N TYR A 107 -13.28 36.28 -19.54
CA TYR A 107 -12.85 37.36 -20.42
C TYR A 107 -12.03 36.83 -21.60
N PHE A 108 -12.55 37.02 -22.81
CA PHE A 108 -11.83 36.71 -24.05
C PHE A 108 -11.15 37.97 -24.60
N TYR A 109 -9.82 37.94 -24.58
CA TYR A 109 -8.97 38.96 -25.18
C TYR A 109 -9.18 39.06 -26.70
N GLN A 110 -9.43 40.26 -27.21
CA GLN A 110 -9.53 40.51 -28.66
C GLN A 110 -8.38 41.36 -29.20
N GLY A 111 -7.83 42.27 -28.40
CA GLY A 111 -6.72 43.12 -28.80
C GLY A 111 -6.37 44.14 -27.72
N ASP A 112 -5.23 44.79 -27.95
CA ASP A 112 -4.66 45.82 -27.10
C ASP A 112 -4.18 47.00 -27.94
N ILE A 113 -4.00 48.14 -27.27
CA ILE A 113 -3.21 49.26 -27.76
C ILE A 113 -2.04 49.38 -26.80
N ASP A 114 -0.85 49.02 -27.29
CA ASP A 114 0.37 49.09 -26.50
C ASP A 114 0.92 50.54 -26.48
N TYR A 115 1.95 50.78 -25.65
CA TYR A 115 2.50 52.12 -25.37
C TYR A 115 3.02 52.84 -26.63
N ASN A 116 3.28 52.15 -27.74
CA ASN A 116 3.80 52.69 -28.99
C ASN A 116 2.88 52.57 -30.21
N ASP A 117 1.68 52.02 -30.05
CA ASP A 117 0.83 51.73 -31.21
C ASP A 117 0.20 52.97 -31.83
N GLN A 118 -0.07 52.89 -33.14
CA GLN A 118 -0.76 53.90 -33.93
C GLN A 118 -1.65 53.19 -34.97
N PRO A 119 -2.97 53.48 -35.06
CA PRO A 119 -3.70 54.50 -34.30
C PRO A 119 -3.96 54.11 -32.83
N ARG A 120 -4.09 55.09 -31.94
CA ARG A 120 -4.39 54.89 -30.49
C ARG A 120 -5.87 55.05 -30.14
N ASN A 121 -6.74 55.07 -31.15
CA ASN A 121 -8.17 55.11 -30.96
C ASN A 121 -8.80 53.81 -31.44
N HIS A 122 -9.70 53.25 -30.63
CA HIS A 122 -10.45 52.06 -30.95
C HIS A 122 -11.92 52.24 -30.60
N TYR A 123 -12.81 51.86 -31.51
CA TYR A 123 -14.25 51.94 -31.34
C TYR A 123 -14.85 50.54 -31.32
N GLY A 124 -15.69 50.25 -30.33
CA GLY A 124 -16.47 49.02 -30.28
C GLY A 124 -17.21 48.83 -28.96
N ASN A 125 -18.03 47.78 -28.92
CA ASN A 125 -18.66 47.29 -27.70
C ASN A 125 -17.74 46.24 -27.09
N HIS A 126 -17.06 46.61 -26.01
CA HIS A 126 -16.05 45.78 -25.39
C HIS A 126 -16.11 45.87 -23.87
N THR A 127 -15.58 44.83 -23.23
CA THR A 127 -15.06 44.92 -21.87
C THR A 127 -13.67 45.54 -21.97
N TRP A 128 -13.48 46.70 -21.37
CA TRP A 128 -12.21 47.43 -21.35
C TRP A 128 -11.48 47.12 -20.06
N LEU A 129 -10.21 46.72 -20.16
CA LEU A 129 -9.32 46.41 -19.05
C LEU A 129 -8.16 47.40 -19.01
N SER A 130 -7.77 47.82 -17.80
CA SER A 130 -6.70 48.79 -17.56
C SER A 130 -6.84 50.03 -18.46
N ALA A 131 -8.04 50.59 -18.54
CA ALA A 131 -8.35 51.66 -19.47
C ALA A 131 -7.73 53.00 -19.03
N TRP A 132 -6.67 53.42 -19.73
CA TRP A 132 -5.99 54.70 -19.52
C TRP A 132 -6.20 55.65 -20.70
N GLY A 133 -7.03 56.67 -20.53
CA GLY A 133 -7.27 57.66 -21.59
C GLY A 133 -8.68 58.24 -21.58
N TYR A 134 -9.16 58.61 -22.77
CA TYR A 134 -10.43 59.30 -22.96
C TYR A 134 -11.45 58.38 -23.61
N PHE A 135 -12.58 58.15 -22.94
CA PHE A 135 -13.68 57.36 -23.43
C PHE A 135 -14.89 58.22 -23.77
N THR A 136 -15.34 58.17 -25.02
CA THR A 136 -16.59 58.81 -25.45
C THR A 136 -17.67 57.74 -25.62
N PRO A 137 -18.56 57.55 -24.62
CA PRO A 137 -19.53 56.47 -24.63
C PRO A 137 -20.68 56.75 -25.60
N THR A 138 -21.10 55.69 -26.28
CA THR A 138 -22.43 55.56 -26.87
C THR A 138 -23.37 54.83 -25.90
N TRP A 139 -22.84 53.89 -25.12
CA TRP A 139 -23.54 53.12 -24.09
C TRP A 139 -22.53 52.60 -23.05
N ILE A 140 -22.98 52.42 -21.80
CA ILE A 140 -22.20 51.87 -20.67
C ILE A 140 -23.12 50.90 -19.93
N ASP A 141 -22.59 49.76 -19.50
CA ASP A 141 -23.29 48.86 -18.59
C ASP A 141 -23.17 49.36 -17.14
N THR A 142 -24.28 49.88 -16.60
CA THR A 142 -24.32 50.35 -15.20
C THR A 142 -24.77 49.28 -14.22
N ASP A 143 -25.33 48.18 -14.73
CA ASP A 143 -25.97 47.14 -13.91
C ASP A 143 -25.05 45.92 -13.73
N SER A 144 -23.91 45.86 -14.44
CA SER A 144 -22.92 44.80 -14.33
C SER A 144 -22.18 44.83 -12.98
N SER A 145 -22.12 43.68 -12.30
CA SER A 145 -21.23 43.43 -11.17
C SER A 145 -19.81 43.13 -11.64
N ASN A 146 -18.81 43.42 -10.81
CA ASN A 146 -17.42 43.07 -11.06
C ASN A 146 -17.29 41.55 -11.26
N PRO A 147 -16.91 41.07 -12.46
CA PRO A 147 -16.72 39.66 -12.75
C PRO A 147 -15.28 39.20 -12.47
N PHE A 148 -14.39 40.12 -12.06
CA PHE A 148 -12.97 39.84 -11.85
C PHE A 148 -12.65 39.84 -10.36
N SER A 149 -11.87 38.87 -9.94
CA SER A 149 -11.57 38.55 -8.54
C SER A 149 -10.16 38.90 -8.07
N TRP A 150 -9.26 39.28 -9.00
CA TRP A 150 -7.91 39.68 -8.63
C TRP A 150 -7.93 40.94 -7.73
N TYR A 151 -7.01 41.06 -6.77
CA TYR A 151 -7.00 42.19 -5.81
C TYR A 151 -6.98 43.58 -6.48
N SER A 152 -6.45 43.70 -7.70
CA SER A 152 -6.46 44.95 -8.47
C SER A 152 -7.81 45.31 -9.09
N SER A 153 -8.66 44.35 -9.47
CA SER A 153 -9.97 44.65 -10.10
C SER A 153 -10.94 45.26 -9.11
N GLU A 154 -10.85 44.90 -7.83
CA GLU A 154 -11.77 45.46 -6.84
C GLU A 154 -11.64 46.99 -6.76
N TYR A 155 -10.43 47.52 -6.97
CA TYR A 155 -10.15 48.95 -7.04
C TYR A 155 -10.27 49.53 -8.46
N ASP A 156 -9.99 48.72 -9.49
CA ASP A 156 -10.02 49.16 -10.88
C ASP A 156 -11.42 49.08 -11.52
N TRP A 157 -12.35 48.30 -10.95
CA TRP A 157 -13.72 48.18 -11.45
C TRP A 157 -14.56 49.41 -11.13
N ILE A 158 -15.25 49.94 -12.15
CA ILE A 158 -16.14 51.10 -11.96
C ILE A 158 -17.49 50.66 -11.41
N ASP A 159 -17.82 51.09 -10.19
CA ASP A 159 -19.22 51.12 -9.71
C ASP A 159 -19.93 52.40 -10.19
N TRP A 160 -20.75 52.24 -11.22
CA TRP A 160 -21.55 53.32 -11.82
C TRP A 160 -22.70 53.82 -10.93
N ASN A 161 -23.01 53.13 -9.82
CA ASN A 161 -24.06 53.56 -8.89
C ASN A 161 -23.62 54.71 -7.98
N LEU A 162 -22.32 55.00 -7.92
CA LEU A 162 -21.77 56.13 -7.17
C LEU A 162 -22.01 57.45 -7.91
N GLU A 163 -22.18 58.56 -7.18
CA GLU A 163 -22.38 59.87 -7.82
C GLU A 163 -21.20 60.22 -8.76
N PRO A 164 -21.46 60.66 -10.01
CA PRO A 164 -20.40 60.93 -10.97
C PRO A 164 -19.55 62.11 -10.52
N ILE A 165 -18.22 61.97 -10.64
CA ILE A 165 -17.27 63.05 -10.37
C ILE A 165 -17.08 63.88 -11.63
N ILE A 166 -17.28 65.20 -11.52
CA ILE A 166 -17.07 66.15 -12.61
C ILE A 166 -15.59 66.53 -12.65
N CYS A 167 -14.89 66.31 -13.77
CA CYS A 167 -13.44 66.53 -13.89
C CYS A 167 -13.03 67.99 -13.60
N GLU A 168 -13.90 68.95 -13.89
CA GLU A 168 -13.64 70.37 -13.67
C GLU A 168 -13.63 70.76 -12.17
N ASP A 169 -14.24 69.94 -11.31
CA ASP A 169 -14.37 70.20 -9.88
C ASP A 169 -13.27 69.52 -9.03
N THR A 170 -12.42 68.68 -9.63
CA THR A 170 -11.42 67.85 -8.93
C THR A 170 -10.05 68.49 -8.79
N GLY A 171 -9.79 69.60 -9.49
CA GLY A 171 -8.51 70.30 -9.41
C GLY A 171 -7.35 69.60 -10.15
N LEU A 172 -7.65 68.66 -11.06
CA LEU A 172 -6.67 68.01 -11.94
C LEU A 172 -5.87 69.05 -12.75
N SER A 173 -4.58 68.77 -12.96
CA SER A 173 -3.67 69.61 -13.75
C SER A 173 -4.02 69.61 -15.25
N ASP A 174 -3.40 70.50 -16.04
CA ASP A 174 -3.63 70.60 -17.49
C ASP A 174 -3.29 69.30 -18.26
N ASP A 175 -2.44 68.44 -17.67
CA ASP A 175 -2.17 67.07 -18.13
C ASP A 175 -2.44 66.08 -16.98
N PRO A 176 -3.64 65.46 -16.95
CA PRO A 176 -4.06 64.61 -15.83
C PRO A 176 -3.25 63.31 -15.70
N PHE A 177 -2.38 62.98 -16.66
CA PHE A 177 -1.62 61.72 -16.68
C PHE A 177 -0.13 61.87 -16.33
N GLU A 178 0.43 63.10 -16.29
CA GLU A 178 1.88 63.33 -16.10
C GLU A 178 2.38 63.18 -14.63
N GLU A 179 1.54 63.39 -13.61
CA GLU A 179 2.00 63.49 -12.20
C GLU A 179 1.51 62.40 -11.23
N TYR A 180 0.75 61.39 -11.67
CA TYR A 180 0.05 60.44 -10.77
C TYR A 180 -0.85 61.14 -9.71
N ASP A 181 -1.17 62.42 -9.92
CA ASP A 181 -1.91 63.31 -9.00
C ASP A 181 -3.42 62.99 -8.94
N TRP A 182 -3.87 62.13 -9.85
CA TRP A 182 -5.25 61.67 -9.94
C TRP A 182 -5.69 60.89 -8.69
N TRP A 183 -4.79 60.13 -8.04
CA TRP A 183 -5.12 59.39 -6.81
C TRP A 183 -5.41 60.32 -5.61
N GLU A 184 -4.64 61.40 -5.46
CA GLU A 184 -4.90 62.40 -4.39
C GLU A 184 -6.18 63.21 -4.66
N SER A 185 -6.53 63.42 -5.93
CA SER A 185 -7.63 64.27 -6.36
C SER A 185 -8.98 63.54 -6.51
N LEU A 186 -8.97 62.26 -6.87
CA LEU A 186 -10.16 61.43 -7.11
C LEU A 186 -10.42 60.40 -6.00
N GLY A 187 -9.45 60.19 -5.10
CA GLY A 187 -9.55 59.22 -4.01
C GLY A 187 -9.62 57.78 -4.54
N GLU A 188 -10.62 57.01 -4.09
CA GLU A 188 -10.83 55.61 -4.50
C GLU A 188 -11.51 55.48 -5.89
N LYS A 189 -11.80 56.59 -6.59
CA LYS A 189 -12.40 56.54 -7.93
C LYS A 189 -11.35 56.73 -9.01
N ASN A 190 -11.45 55.93 -10.06
CA ASN A 190 -10.51 55.86 -11.18
C ASN A 190 -11.09 56.46 -12.48
N TYR A 191 -12.14 57.28 -12.38
CA TYR A 191 -12.71 57.97 -13.53
C TYR A 191 -13.26 59.36 -13.17
N CYS A 192 -13.34 60.24 -14.16
CA CYS A 192 -14.07 61.51 -14.06
C CYS A 192 -14.82 61.83 -15.36
N LEU A 193 -15.88 62.62 -15.26
CA LEU A 193 -16.76 63.00 -16.37
C LEU A 193 -16.59 64.48 -16.72
N TYR A 194 -16.35 64.80 -18.00
CA TYR A 194 -16.40 66.16 -18.51
C TYR A 194 -17.84 66.61 -18.82
N GLU A 195 -18.11 67.93 -18.82
CA GLU A 195 -19.41 68.49 -19.23
C GLU A 195 -19.85 68.10 -20.66
N ASN A 196 -18.91 67.71 -21.52
CA ASN A 196 -19.17 67.30 -22.90
C ASN A 196 -19.61 65.82 -23.04
N GLY A 197 -19.62 65.06 -21.94
CA GLY A 197 -20.00 63.64 -21.92
C GLY A 197 -18.85 62.65 -22.14
N THR A 198 -17.59 63.12 -22.27
CA THR A 198 -16.40 62.27 -22.34
C THR A 198 -15.89 61.95 -20.94
N TYR A 199 -15.55 60.68 -20.72
CA TYR A 199 -14.93 60.20 -19.48
C TYR A 199 -13.42 60.18 -19.62
N ILE A 200 -12.70 60.56 -18.56
CA ILE A 200 -11.29 60.24 -18.39
C ILE A 200 -11.21 59.00 -17.51
N MET A 201 -10.49 57.99 -17.97
CA MET A 201 -10.28 56.72 -17.28
C MET A 201 -8.82 56.59 -16.82
N PHE A 202 -8.62 56.16 -15.58
CA PHE A 202 -7.32 55.96 -14.94
C PHE A 202 -7.14 54.49 -14.56
N GLY A 203 -6.80 53.64 -15.53
CA GLY A 203 -6.61 52.21 -15.30
C GLY A 203 -7.90 51.46 -15.00
N ALA A 204 -9.03 52.03 -15.42
CA ALA A 204 -10.34 51.51 -15.05
C ALA A 204 -10.76 50.27 -15.84
N ILE A 205 -11.63 49.47 -15.25
CA ILE A 205 -12.27 48.30 -15.85
C ILE A 205 -13.78 48.58 -15.93
N PHE A 206 -14.34 48.47 -17.13
CA PHE A 206 -15.78 48.67 -17.37
C PHE A 206 -16.25 48.01 -18.66
N ILE A 207 -17.56 47.85 -18.81
CA ILE A 207 -18.21 47.35 -20.02
C ILE A 207 -18.95 48.50 -20.70
N GLY A 208 -18.71 48.72 -21.98
CA GLY A 208 -19.39 49.77 -22.72
C GLY A 208 -19.05 49.83 -24.20
N GLU A 209 -19.92 50.51 -24.95
CA GLU A 209 -19.73 50.80 -26.37
C GLU A 209 -19.34 52.27 -26.54
N GLY A 210 -18.24 52.55 -27.22
CA GLY A 210 -17.81 53.92 -27.49
C GLY A 210 -16.48 54.01 -28.23
N ASP A 211 -16.01 55.24 -28.44
CA ASP A 211 -14.67 55.52 -28.97
C ASP A 211 -13.72 55.74 -27.79
N PHE A 212 -12.70 54.89 -27.67
CA PHE A 212 -11.67 54.99 -26.63
C PHE A 212 -10.35 55.45 -27.25
N PHE A 213 -9.82 56.56 -26.76
CA PHE A 213 -8.49 57.06 -27.11
C PHE A 213 -7.53 56.82 -25.95
N VAL A 214 -6.49 56.03 -26.18
CA VAL A 214 -5.48 55.70 -25.17
C VAL A 214 -4.41 56.79 -25.10
N GLU A 215 -4.15 57.31 -23.91
CA GLU A 215 -3.14 58.36 -23.72
C GLU A 215 -1.72 57.83 -24.03
N PRO A 216 -0.86 58.54 -24.77
CA PRO A 216 0.52 58.13 -25.03
C PRO A 216 1.30 57.72 -23.78
N GLY A 217 1.97 56.57 -23.85
CA GLY A 217 2.73 56.02 -22.72
C GLY A 217 1.95 55.05 -21.84
N PHE A 218 0.62 54.95 -22.03
CA PHE A 218 -0.23 53.96 -21.36
C PHE A 218 -0.71 52.87 -22.33
N VAL A 219 -1.40 51.88 -21.77
CA VAL A 219 -1.95 50.73 -22.48
C VAL A 219 -3.43 50.58 -22.17
N THR A 220 -4.17 49.89 -23.04
CA THR A 220 -5.52 49.41 -22.76
C THR A 220 -5.70 48.06 -23.45
N GLU A 221 -6.47 47.18 -22.82
CA GLU A 221 -6.86 45.90 -23.41
C GLU A 221 -8.38 45.89 -23.60
N TRP A 222 -8.86 45.24 -24.66
CA TRP A 222 -10.29 45.06 -24.88
C TRP A 222 -10.64 43.65 -25.33
N GLY A 223 -11.85 43.25 -24.96
CA GLY A 223 -12.37 41.92 -25.19
C GLY A 223 -13.87 41.87 -25.00
N TYR A 224 -14.38 40.69 -24.70
CA TYR A 224 -15.78 40.47 -24.32
C TYR A 224 -15.85 39.44 -23.19
N LEU A 225 -16.87 39.56 -22.36
CA LEU A 225 -17.19 38.57 -21.33
C LEU A 225 -18.23 37.59 -21.86
N THR A 226 -18.11 36.33 -21.47
CA THR A 226 -19.15 35.31 -21.71
C THR A 226 -20.36 35.54 -20.79
N GLU A 227 -21.49 34.96 -21.19
CA GLU A 227 -22.67 34.90 -20.31
C GLU A 227 -22.47 33.79 -19.28
N GLU A 228 -22.83 34.09 -18.03
CA GLU A 228 -22.85 33.09 -16.95
C GLU A 228 -23.92 32.04 -17.22
N PHE A 229 -23.58 30.77 -17.01
CA PHE A 229 -24.52 29.66 -17.13
C PHE A 229 -24.41 28.72 -15.93
N PHE A 230 -25.49 28.01 -15.64
CA PHE A 230 -25.52 27.13 -14.48
C PHE A 230 -24.93 25.76 -14.81
N VAL A 231 -23.93 25.34 -14.04
CA VAL A 231 -23.38 23.98 -14.02
C VAL A 231 -23.89 23.25 -12.77
N GLU A 232 -24.27 21.98 -12.91
CA GLU A 232 -24.69 21.17 -11.76
C GLU A 232 -23.46 20.73 -10.96
N LYS A 233 -23.50 20.92 -9.64
CA LYS A 233 -22.41 20.57 -8.73
C LYS A 233 -22.28 19.05 -8.62
N HIS A 234 -21.07 18.56 -8.83
CA HIS A 234 -20.76 17.15 -8.70
C HIS A 234 -20.74 16.74 -7.22
N PRO A 235 -21.23 15.53 -6.89
CA PRO A 235 -21.09 15.00 -5.54
C PRO A 235 -19.63 14.61 -5.27
N LYS A 236 -19.14 14.81 -4.04
CA LYS A 236 -17.78 14.37 -3.63
C LYS A 236 -17.50 12.89 -3.93
N SER A 237 -18.51 12.02 -3.88
CA SER A 237 -18.36 10.59 -4.18
C SER A 237 -18.09 10.26 -5.65
N MET A 238 -18.00 11.27 -6.52
CA MET A 238 -17.54 11.11 -7.90
C MET A 238 -16.01 11.13 -7.98
N TYR A 239 -15.37 11.77 -7.00
CA TYR A 239 -13.94 12.06 -6.88
C TYR A 239 -13.28 11.29 -5.73
N ILE A 240 -13.92 10.21 -5.29
CA ILE A 240 -13.54 9.43 -4.13
C ILE A 240 -14.00 8.01 -4.41
N ASP A 241 -13.08 7.04 -4.40
CA ASP A 241 -13.40 5.64 -4.77
C ASP A 241 -14.10 5.61 -6.15
N GLU A 242 -13.44 6.23 -7.13
CA GLU A 242 -14.02 6.50 -8.45
C GLU A 242 -14.29 5.19 -9.20
N ASP A 243 -13.27 4.34 -9.29
CA ASP A 243 -13.35 3.06 -9.98
C ASP A 243 -12.27 2.05 -9.53
N ASP A 244 -12.17 0.91 -10.22
CA ASP A 244 -11.13 -0.09 -9.99
C ASP A 244 -10.09 0.05 -11.10
N ILE A 245 -8.80 0.04 -10.76
CA ILE A 245 -7.70 0.19 -11.72
C ILE A 245 -7.97 -0.62 -12.99
N ASN A 246 -8.29 0.08 -14.09
CA ASN A 246 -8.75 -0.50 -15.34
C ASN A 246 -7.60 -1.19 -16.11
N TRP A 247 -7.19 -2.35 -15.59
CA TRP A 247 -6.06 -3.12 -16.07
C TRP A 247 -6.46 -4.49 -16.64
N ASP A 248 -6.20 -4.71 -17.92
CA ASP A 248 -6.54 -5.94 -18.64
C ASP A 248 -5.60 -7.13 -18.33
N GLY A 249 -4.57 -6.91 -17.51
CA GLY A 249 -3.59 -7.92 -17.12
C GLY A 249 -2.67 -8.36 -18.27
N THR A 250 -2.77 -7.76 -19.45
CA THR A 250 -2.01 -8.16 -20.62
C THR A 250 -0.67 -7.42 -20.68
N LYS A 251 0.42 -8.19 -20.76
CA LYS A 251 1.79 -7.67 -20.95
C LYS A 251 2.02 -6.99 -22.32
N ILE A 252 0.97 -6.88 -23.14
CA ILE A 252 1.04 -6.43 -24.54
C ILE A 252 0.68 -4.95 -24.63
N SER A 253 -0.23 -4.48 -23.77
CA SER A 253 -0.52 -3.06 -23.64
C SER A 253 0.46 -2.42 -22.66
N SER A 254 1.25 -1.46 -23.14
CA SER A 254 2.15 -0.64 -22.33
C SER A 254 1.47 0.60 -21.74
N SER A 255 0.18 0.83 -22.04
CA SER A 255 -0.59 2.05 -21.75
C SER A 255 -2.04 1.64 -21.47
N GLN A 256 -2.50 1.80 -20.24
CA GLN A 256 -3.83 1.39 -19.73
C GLN A 256 -4.30 2.42 -18.70
N GLY A 257 -5.53 2.36 -18.21
CA GLY A 257 -6.10 3.40 -17.33
C GLY A 257 -7.15 4.21 -18.05
N PHE A 258 -8.10 4.74 -17.29
CA PHE A 258 -9.27 5.44 -17.83
C PHE A 258 -9.64 6.59 -16.90
N ASP A 259 -9.78 7.76 -17.49
CA ASP A 259 -10.29 8.96 -16.82
C ASP A 259 -11.83 8.90 -16.83
N ASP A 260 -12.42 8.46 -15.71
CA ASP A 260 -13.86 8.18 -15.58
C ASP A 260 -14.69 9.43 -15.22
N ASP A 261 -14.08 10.37 -14.51
CA ASP A 261 -14.67 11.63 -14.03
C ASP A 261 -14.38 12.82 -14.99
N GLY A 262 -13.33 12.71 -15.81
CA GLY A 262 -13.03 13.56 -16.96
C GLY A 262 -12.08 14.72 -16.67
N ASP A 263 -11.48 14.77 -15.48
CA ASP A 263 -10.69 15.92 -15.01
C ASP A 263 -9.28 15.98 -15.65
N CYS A 264 -8.79 14.85 -16.16
CA CYS A 264 -7.53 14.79 -16.91
C CYS A 264 -7.69 15.15 -18.38
N LEU A 265 -8.73 14.61 -19.02
CA LEU A 265 -9.07 14.88 -20.41
C LEU A 265 -9.56 16.32 -20.57
N ARG A 266 -10.07 16.90 -19.47
CA ARG A 266 -10.63 18.24 -19.39
C ARG A 266 -11.67 18.44 -20.48
N GLU A 267 -12.65 17.54 -20.53
CA GLU A 267 -13.58 17.42 -21.67
C GLU A 267 -14.31 18.73 -22.01
N ASP A 268 -14.63 19.54 -20.99
CA ASP A 268 -15.38 20.78 -21.11
C ASP A 268 -14.50 22.05 -20.89
N TYR A 269 -13.18 21.92 -20.98
CA TYR A 269 -12.24 23.05 -20.80
C TYR A 269 -12.47 24.12 -21.86
N ILE A 270 -12.40 25.39 -21.43
CA ILE A 270 -12.84 26.51 -22.27
C ILE A 270 -11.81 26.91 -23.35
N ASP A 271 -10.51 26.69 -23.09
CA ASP A 271 -9.44 26.84 -24.09
C ASP A 271 -9.06 25.50 -24.75
N GLU A 272 -8.40 25.52 -25.92
CA GLU A 272 -7.77 24.32 -26.50
C GLU A 272 -6.53 23.94 -25.68
N SER A 273 -6.72 23.55 -24.42
CA SER A 273 -5.65 23.02 -23.58
C SER A 273 -5.35 21.59 -23.99
N ASN A 274 -4.05 21.24 -24.07
CA ASN A 274 -3.68 19.87 -24.32
C ASN A 274 -4.01 19.04 -23.06
N PRO A 275 -4.69 17.89 -23.21
CA PRO A 275 -4.85 16.93 -22.13
C PRO A 275 -3.50 16.53 -21.54
N ASN A 276 -3.54 15.95 -20.33
CA ASN A 276 -2.31 15.64 -19.62
C ASN A 276 -1.53 14.47 -20.25
N ASP A 277 -0.21 14.60 -20.33
CA ASP A 277 0.76 13.58 -20.81
C ASP A 277 2.07 13.79 -20.02
N ASP A 278 1.95 13.66 -18.70
CA ASP A 278 3.05 13.84 -17.75
C ASP A 278 4.10 12.75 -17.90
N ASN A 279 3.67 11.54 -18.26
CA ASN A 279 4.53 10.41 -18.53
C ASN A 279 5.24 10.53 -19.91
N ARG A 280 4.83 11.48 -20.77
CA ARG A 280 5.40 11.84 -22.08
C ARG A 280 5.50 10.67 -23.05
N ASN A 281 4.51 9.79 -23.00
CA ASN A 281 4.45 8.63 -23.88
C ASN A 281 3.69 8.93 -25.19
N GLY A 282 3.03 10.10 -25.28
CA GLY A 282 2.31 10.58 -26.44
C GLY A 282 0.88 10.03 -26.54
N ILE A 283 0.38 9.41 -25.48
CA ILE A 283 -1.02 9.09 -25.21
C ILE A 283 -1.40 9.99 -24.04
N TYR A 284 -2.59 10.56 -24.10
CA TYR A 284 -3.07 11.46 -23.07
C TYR A 284 -3.92 10.69 -22.07
N CYS A 285 -3.84 11.09 -20.81
CA CYS A 285 -4.63 10.55 -19.71
C CYS A 285 -4.55 9.03 -19.65
N ASP A 286 -3.31 8.55 -19.57
CA ASP A 286 -3.03 7.13 -19.47
C ASP A 286 -2.04 6.78 -18.36
N VAL A 287 -2.09 5.52 -17.96
CA VAL A 287 -1.12 4.88 -17.09
C VAL A 287 -0.16 4.05 -17.92
N GLN A 288 1.11 4.44 -17.92
CA GLN A 288 2.18 3.72 -18.57
C GLN A 288 2.70 2.56 -17.70
N TRP A 289 2.65 1.36 -18.26
CA TRP A 289 3.16 0.12 -17.64
C TRP A 289 4.47 -0.30 -18.30
N THR A 290 5.58 -0.17 -17.58
CA THR A 290 6.91 -0.56 -18.08
C THR A 290 7.28 -1.98 -17.63
N TYR A 291 7.47 -2.89 -18.58
CA TYR A 291 7.90 -4.26 -18.32
C TYR A 291 9.39 -4.49 -18.66
N ASP A 292 10.06 -5.35 -17.91
CA ASP A 292 11.43 -5.81 -18.22
C ASP A 292 11.43 -6.79 -19.41
N LEU A 293 12.63 -7.11 -19.91
CA LEU A 293 12.84 -8.10 -20.98
C LEU A 293 12.33 -9.51 -20.65
N ASN A 294 12.05 -9.79 -19.38
CA ASN A 294 11.52 -11.06 -18.88
C ASN A 294 9.99 -11.02 -18.68
N GLY A 295 9.35 -9.88 -18.96
CA GLY A 295 7.93 -9.64 -18.78
C GLY A 295 7.50 -9.43 -17.33
N ASN A 296 8.38 -8.97 -16.44
CA ASN A 296 8.05 -8.51 -15.10
C ASN A 296 7.78 -7.01 -15.12
N LEU A 297 6.76 -6.56 -14.39
CA LEU A 297 6.46 -5.14 -14.25
C LEU A 297 7.56 -4.45 -13.44
N VAL A 298 8.09 -3.34 -13.97
CA VAL A 298 9.21 -2.58 -13.40
C VAL A 298 8.70 -1.31 -12.73
N SER A 299 7.84 -0.57 -13.43
CA SER A 299 7.26 0.66 -12.95
C SER A 299 5.89 0.89 -13.60
N ILE A 300 5.02 1.52 -12.83
CA ILE A 300 3.76 2.11 -13.27
C ILE A 300 3.97 3.62 -13.18
N GLN A 301 3.62 4.36 -14.23
CA GLN A 301 3.66 5.81 -14.27
C GLN A 301 2.33 6.29 -14.82
N ALA A 302 1.46 6.77 -13.94
CA ALA A 302 0.22 7.43 -14.33
C ALA A 302 0.53 8.85 -14.82
N ASP A 303 -0.22 9.32 -15.82
CA ASP A 303 -0.41 10.75 -15.99
C ASP A 303 -1.10 11.34 -14.76
N TYR A 304 -0.91 12.64 -14.53
CA TYR A 304 -1.61 13.27 -13.43
C TYR A 304 -3.09 13.32 -13.76
N ASN A 305 -3.84 12.86 -12.79
CA ASN A 305 -5.26 12.66 -12.77
C ASN A 305 -5.83 11.45 -13.54
N VAL A 306 -5.22 10.28 -13.36
CA VAL A 306 -5.77 9.05 -13.97
C VAL A 306 -5.69 7.89 -12.98
N ASP A 307 -6.82 7.19 -12.81
CA ASP A 307 -6.99 6.07 -11.87
C ASP A 307 -6.52 6.44 -10.43
N GLU A 308 -6.74 7.67 -9.95
CA GLU A 308 -6.11 8.25 -8.74
C GLU A 308 -6.60 7.62 -7.44
N ASP A 309 -7.89 7.29 -7.40
CA ASP A 309 -8.63 6.82 -6.24
C ASP A 309 -9.29 5.46 -6.51
N PRO A 310 -8.49 4.37 -6.53
CA PRO A 310 -9.01 3.04 -6.80
C PRO A 310 -9.82 2.49 -5.62
N ASP A 311 -10.75 1.54 -5.89
CA ASP A 311 -11.62 0.93 -4.86
C ASP A 311 -10.84 0.39 -3.66
N ASP A 312 -10.82 1.21 -2.61
CA ASP A 312 -10.15 0.98 -1.35
C ASP A 312 -10.68 -0.28 -0.68
N SER A 313 -11.99 -0.50 -0.73
CA SER A 313 -12.63 -1.65 -0.10
C SER A 313 -12.11 -2.97 -0.69
N LYS A 314 -11.82 -2.96 -1.99
CA LYS A 314 -11.31 -4.10 -2.73
C LYS A 314 -9.79 -4.22 -2.62
N HIS A 315 -9.05 -3.13 -2.86
CA HIS A 315 -7.58 -3.11 -2.83
C HIS A 315 -7.02 -3.19 -1.41
N ILE A 316 -7.48 -2.35 -0.48
CA ILE A 316 -7.06 -2.38 0.93
C ILE A 316 -7.60 -3.64 1.62
N GLY A 317 -8.85 -4.04 1.35
CA GLY A 317 -9.41 -5.28 1.88
C GLY A 317 -8.58 -6.51 1.52
N GLU A 318 -8.25 -6.68 0.24
CA GLU A 318 -7.43 -7.79 -0.26
C GLU A 318 -6.00 -7.74 0.30
N SER A 319 -5.38 -6.55 0.32
CA SER A 319 -4.02 -6.39 0.81
C SER A 319 -3.90 -6.64 2.32
N SER A 320 -4.89 -6.20 3.10
CA SER A 320 -5.02 -6.44 4.53
C SER A 320 -5.19 -7.94 4.83
N HIS A 321 -6.04 -8.64 4.06
CA HIS A 321 -6.19 -10.09 4.18
C HIS A 321 -4.87 -10.83 3.94
N ARG A 322 -4.16 -10.53 2.85
CA ARG A 322 -2.87 -11.18 2.53
C ARG A 322 -1.82 -10.86 3.60
N THR A 323 -1.74 -9.60 4.02
CA THR A 323 -0.89 -9.15 5.14
C THR A 323 -1.16 -9.98 6.39
N PHE A 324 -2.42 -10.17 6.77
CA PHE A 324 -2.78 -10.95 7.95
C PHE A 324 -2.31 -12.41 7.85
N VAL A 325 -2.56 -13.07 6.71
CA VAL A 325 -2.15 -14.48 6.50
C VAL A 325 -0.63 -14.61 6.55
N ILE A 326 0.10 -13.75 5.86
CA ILE A 326 1.58 -13.78 5.80
C ILE A 326 2.18 -13.44 7.16
N GLY A 327 1.71 -12.36 7.80
CA GLY A 327 2.16 -11.92 9.12
C GLY A 327 1.92 -12.98 10.19
N THR A 328 0.72 -13.58 10.21
CA THR A 328 0.39 -14.69 11.12
C THR A 328 1.26 -15.91 10.85
N GLY A 329 1.49 -16.27 9.59
CA GLY A 329 2.36 -17.38 9.22
C GLY A 329 3.81 -17.19 9.67
N LYS A 330 4.39 -16.01 9.43
CA LYS A 330 5.78 -15.71 9.77
C LYS A 330 5.98 -15.53 11.27
N ILE A 331 5.20 -14.65 11.90
CA ILE A 331 5.39 -14.30 13.31
C ILE A 331 4.78 -15.36 14.23
N ALA A 332 3.49 -15.65 14.12
CA ALA A 332 2.83 -16.53 15.08
C ALA A 332 3.26 -17.99 14.91
N PHE A 333 3.28 -18.50 13.68
CA PHE A 333 3.61 -19.91 13.43
C PHE A 333 5.11 -20.21 13.40
N VAL A 334 5.88 -19.55 12.53
CA VAL A 334 7.30 -19.85 12.37
C VAL A 334 8.12 -19.32 13.55
N MET A 335 7.97 -18.05 13.93
CA MET A 335 8.81 -17.46 14.97
C MET A 335 8.32 -17.83 16.38
N ILE A 336 7.06 -17.59 16.72
CA ILE A 336 6.58 -17.82 18.09
C ILE A 336 6.37 -19.33 18.34
N LEU A 337 5.39 -19.95 17.70
CA LEU A 337 5.09 -21.37 17.94
C LEU A 337 6.26 -22.27 17.55
N GLY A 338 6.92 -21.96 16.43
CA GLY A 338 8.07 -22.70 15.92
C GLY A 338 9.29 -22.67 16.84
N LEU A 339 9.57 -21.58 17.56
CA LEU A 339 10.68 -21.53 18.54
C LEU A 339 10.28 -21.99 19.93
N PHE A 340 9.13 -21.53 20.44
CA PHE A 340 8.75 -21.77 21.83
C PHE A 340 8.28 -23.21 22.09
N LEU A 341 7.55 -23.85 21.17
CA LEU A 341 7.11 -25.24 21.37
C LEU A 341 8.29 -26.20 21.54
N PRO A 342 9.31 -26.20 20.65
CA PRO A 342 10.50 -27.02 20.87
C PRO A 342 11.27 -26.65 22.12
N LEU A 343 11.37 -25.37 22.48
CA LEU A 343 12.14 -24.93 23.65
C LEU A 343 11.61 -25.55 24.95
N PHE A 344 10.28 -25.61 25.11
CA PHE A 344 9.67 -26.18 26.32
C PHE A 344 9.48 -27.69 26.28
N LEU A 345 9.22 -28.26 25.09
CA LEU A 345 8.84 -29.67 24.97
C LEU A 345 10.00 -30.57 24.54
N ALA A 346 10.88 -30.11 23.66
CA ALA A 346 11.98 -30.93 23.12
C ALA A 346 13.20 -30.98 24.04
N LEU A 347 13.46 -29.89 24.78
CA LEU A 347 14.59 -29.79 25.70
C LEU A 347 14.55 -30.81 26.85
N GLY A 348 13.34 -31.08 27.36
CA GLY A 348 13.11 -32.00 28.48
C GLY A 348 13.05 -33.48 28.10
N LEU A 349 13.11 -33.84 26.81
CA LEU A 349 12.83 -35.21 26.32
C LEU A 349 13.84 -36.26 26.78
N VAL A 350 15.08 -35.85 26.99
CA VAL A 350 16.20 -36.73 27.37
C VAL A 350 16.95 -36.19 28.59
N ARG A 351 16.94 -34.86 28.77
CA ARG A 351 17.61 -34.20 29.89
C ARG A 351 17.03 -34.64 31.23
N ASP A 352 15.70 -34.63 31.37
CA ASP A 352 15.06 -34.89 32.65
C ASP A 352 15.31 -36.36 33.09
N GLU A 353 15.32 -37.32 32.17
CA GLU A 353 15.75 -38.70 32.47
C GLU A 353 17.24 -38.85 32.76
N SER A 354 18.08 -38.03 32.12
CA SER A 354 19.53 -38.00 32.36
C SER A 354 19.86 -37.40 33.72
N GLU A 355 19.16 -36.36 34.18
CA GLU A 355 19.38 -35.72 35.48
C GLU A 355 18.87 -36.59 36.63
N ASN A 356 17.71 -37.22 36.45
CA ASN A 356 17.14 -38.12 37.45
C ASN A 356 17.82 -39.49 37.52
N GLY A 357 18.83 -39.73 36.66
CA GLY A 357 19.53 -41.00 36.58
C GLY A 357 18.70 -42.16 36.03
N THR A 358 17.39 -42.00 35.79
CA THR A 358 16.47 -43.07 35.36
C THR A 358 16.73 -43.64 33.97
N LEU A 359 17.67 -43.05 33.21
CA LEU A 359 18.05 -43.46 31.86
C LEU A 359 18.51 -44.93 31.76
N HIS A 360 19.15 -45.47 32.81
CA HIS A 360 19.62 -46.86 32.82
C HIS A 360 18.49 -47.90 32.79
N TYR A 361 17.31 -47.57 33.37
CA TYR A 361 16.15 -48.46 33.33
C TYR A 361 15.60 -48.59 31.90
N LEU A 362 15.64 -47.50 31.13
CA LEU A 362 15.13 -47.46 29.75
C LEU A 362 16.11 -48.10 28.74
N LEU A 363 17.41 -48.05 29.01
CA LEU A 363 18.45 -48.63 28.16
C LEU A 363 18.86 -50.06 28.55
N SER A 364 18.14 -50.69 29.48
CA SER A 364 18.39 -52.06 29.94
C SER A 364 18.14 -53.14 28.87
N LYS A 365 17.39 -52.83 27.81
CA LYS A 365 17.23 -53.68 26.61
C LYS A 365 18.21 -53.27 25.51
N PRO A 366 18.66 -54.21 24.65
CA PRO A 366 19.56 -53.89 23.53
C PRO A 366 18.82 -53.03 22.50
N ILE A 367 19.00 -51.72 22.63
CA ILE A 367 18.59 -50.67 21.70
C ILE A 367 19.85 -49.87 21.41
N HIS A 368 20.09 -49.57 20.13
CA HIS A 368 21.24 -48.74 19.76
C HIS A 368 21.00 -47.33 20.31
N ARG A 369 21.96 -46.81 21.08
CA ARG A 369 21.81 -45.56 21.85
C ARG A 369 21.38 -44.37 20.98
N GLY A 370 21.84 -44.29 19.73
CA GLY A 370 21.43 -43.24 18.79
C GLY A 370 19.98 -43.36 18.28
N GLU A 371 19.43 -44.58 18.21
CA GLU A 371 18.04 -44.80 17.77
C GLU A 371 17.04 -44.31 18.83
N PHE A 372 17.42 -44.41 20.12
CA PHE A 372 16.58 -43.93 21.23
C PHE A 372 16.26 -42.43 21.13
N ILE A 373 17.24 -41.60 20.80
CA ILE A 373 17.06 -40.14 20.63
C ILE A 373 16.10 -39.83 19.48
N LEU A 374 16.24 -40.56 18.38
CA LEU A 374 15.41 -40.38 17.20
C LEU A 374 13.95 -40.73 17.52
N TYR A 375 13.69 -41.84 18.22
CA TYR A 375 12.34 -42.24 18.59
C TYR A 375 11.69 -41.27 19.60
N ARG A 376 12.49 -40.70 20.51
CA ARG A 376 12.05 -39.62 21.41
C ARG A 376 11.64 -38.37 20.63
N LEU A 377 12.46 -37.96 19.67
CA LEU A 377 12.15 -36.82 18.80
C LEU A 377 10.88 -37.07 17.97
N LEU A 378 10.69 -38.28 17.44
CA LEU A 378 9.46 -38.65 16.72
C LEU A 378 8.21 -38.58 17.60
N GLY A 379 8.29 -39.03 18.85
CA GLY A 379 7.18 -38.91 19.81
C GLY A 379 6.81 -37.46 20.12
N TYR A 380 7.80 -36.58 20.22
CA TYR A 380 7.59 -35.13 20.32
C TYR A 380 6.94 -34.55 19.06
N LEU A 381 7.48 -34.86 17.88
CA LEU A 381 6.97 -34.36 16.61
C LEU A 381 5.52 -34.79 16.38
N ALA A 382 5.16 -36.03 16.76
CA ALA A 382 3.78 -36.51 16.64
C ALA A 382 2.77 -35.61 17.37
N ILE A 383 3.09 -35.09 18.56
CA ILE A 383 2.21 -34.17 19.30
C ILE A 383 2.25 -32.78 18.68
N VAL A 384 3.45 -32.24 18.46
CA VAL A 384 3.57 -30.81 18.10
C VAL A 384 3.14 -30.56 16.66
N VAL A 385 3.50 -31.44 15.72
CA VAL A 385 3.06 -31.35 14.32
C VAL A 385 1.55 -31.52 14.22
N SER A 386 0.96 -32.51 14.90
CA SER A 386 -0.50 -32.68 14.85
C SER A 386 -1.23 -31.45 15.41
N TYR A 387 -0.74 -30.88 16.52
CA TYR A 387 -1.26 -29.64 17.08
C TYR A 387 -1.17 -28.47 16.08
N THR A 388 -0.01 -28.19 15.51
CA THR A 388 0.16 -27.04 14.61
C THR A 388 -0.57 -27.23 13.29
N VAL A 389 -0.66 -28.45 12.76
CA VAL A 389 -1.44 -28.76 11.56
C VAL A 389 -2.92 -28.53 11.82
N ILE A 390 -3.47 -29.01 12.95
CA ILE A 390 -4.87 -28.75 13.29
C ILE A 390 -5.12 -27.24 13.43
N LEU A 391 -4.22 -26.51 14.09
CA LEU A 391 -4.36 -25.07 14.29
C LEU A 391 -4.30 -24.29 12.97
N THR A 392 -3.36 -24.62 12.08
CA THR A 392 -3.25 -24.01 10.75
C THR A 392 -4.50 -24.29 9.91
N PHE A 393 -5.02 -25.53 9.90
CA PHE A 393 -6.25 -25.84 9.19
C PHE A 393 -7.47 -25.12 9.74
N LEU A 394 -7.57 -24.94 11.06
CA LEU A 394 -8.66 -24.17 11.68
C LEU A 394 -8.62 -22.71 11.26
N ILE A 395 -7.44 -22.07 11.30
CA ILE A 395 -7.29 -20.69 10.87
C ILE A 395 -7.55 -20.58 9.36
N ALA A 396 -6.98 -21.46 8.55
CA ALA A 396 -7.20 -21.48 7.11
C ALA A 396 -8.69 -21.56 6.76
N PHE A 397 -9.46 -22.36 7.51
CA PHE A 397 -10.90 -22.44 7.34
C PHE A 397 -11.61 -21.13 7.72
N ILE A 398 -11.22 -20.49 8.83
CA ILE A 398 -11.83 -19.23 9.29
C ILE A 398 -11.50 -18.08 8.32
N THR A 399 -10.23 -17.94 7.93
CA THR A 399 -9.79 -16.88 7.02
C THR A 399 -10.35 -17.06 5.62
N SER A 400 -10.53 -18.29 5.15
CA SER A 400 -11.14 -18.60 3.85
C SER A 400 -12.64 -18.26 3.78
N ILE A 401 -13.35 -18.21 4.92
CA ILE A 401 -14.77 -17.83 4.99
C ILE A 401 -14.96 -16.31 5.13
N ILE A 402 -14.04 -15.66 5.84
CA ILE A 402 -14.14 -14.23 6.20
C ILE A 402 -13.39 -13.34 5.20
N GLY A 403 -12.41 -13.90 4.48
CA GLY A 403 -11.59 -13.16 3.52
C GLY A 403 -12.44 -12.47 2.44
N PRO A 404 -11.97 -11.32 1.93
CA PRO A 404 -12.66 -10.58 0.88
C PRO A 404 -12.74 -11.42 -0.41
N GLY A 405 -13.88 -11.29 -1.10
CA GLY A 405 -14.14 -11.91 -2.41
C GLY A 405 -15.57 -12.42 -2.59
N ASP A 406 -15.95 -12.66 -3.84
CA ASP A 406 -17.32 -13.03 -4.22
C ASP A 406 -17.71 -14.47 -3.83
N SER A 407 -16.73 -15.31 -3.52
CA SER A 407 -16.95 -16.72 -3.21
C SER A 407 -17.13 -16.95 -1.71
N LEU A 408 -18.12 -17.77 -1.33
CA LEU A 408 -18.35 -18.15 0.08
C LEU A 408 -17.16 -18.85 0.76
N ILE A 409 -16.28 -19.51 -0.01
CA ILE A 409 -15.06 -20.17 0.49
C ILE A 409 -13.94 -19.92 -0.50
N ARG A 410 -12.93 -19.18 -0.05
CA ARG A 410 -11.76 -18.82 -0.84
C ARG A 410 -10.71 -19.92 -0.82
N LEU A 411 -10.69 -20.75 -1.86
CA LEU A 411 -9.75 -21.90 -1.94
C LEU A 411 -8.32 -21.51 -2.34
N SER A 412 -8.11 -20.28 -2.84
CA SER A 412 -6.80 -19.76 -3.22
C SER A 412 -5.85 -19.56 -2.03
N ASP A 413 -6.37 -19.45 -0.81
CA ASP A 413 -5.53 -19.23 0.40
C ASP A 413 -4.97 -20.54 0.97
N TYR A 414 -5.61 -21.68 0.68
CA TYR A 414 -5.19 -22.98 1.20
C TYR A 414 -3.75 -23.36 0.83
N PRO A 415 -3.27 -23.17 -0.42
CA PRO A 415 -1.86 -23.37 -0.76
C PRO A 415 -0.88 -22.58 0.12
N VAL A 416 -1.20 -21.33 0.47
CA VAL A 416 -0.36 -20.50 1.35
C VAL A 416 -0.36 -21.08 2.77
N TRP A 417 -1.52 -21.45 3.30
CA TRP A 417 -1.61 -22.11 4.62
C TRP A 417 -0.89 -23.47 4.67
N LEU A 418 -0.91 -24.23 3.57
CA LEU A 418 -0.11 -25.46 3.44
C LEU A 418 1.40 -25.14 3.43
N GLY A 419 1.80 -24.05 2.77
CA GLY A 419 3.17 -23.53 2.82
C GLY A 419 3.63 -23.14 4.22
N ILE A 420 2.79 -22.40 4.96
CA ILE A 420 3.00 -22.05 6.36
C ILE A 420 3.10 -23.30 7.23
N SER A 421 2.18 -24.26 7.05
CA SER A 421 2.21 -25.54 7.78
C SER A 421 3.50 -26.31 7.49
N LEU A 422 3.92 -26.42 6.21
CA LEU A 422 5.15 -27.08 5.83
C LEU A 422 6.38 -26.41 6.48
N SER A 423 6.47 -25.08 6.38
CA SER A 423 7.55 -24.31 7.00
C SER A 423 7.60 -24.54 8.51
N THR A 424 6.45 -24.47 9.18
CA THR A 424 6.33 -24.70 10.63
C THR A 424 6.77 -26.11 11.01
N ILE A 425 6.39 -27.14 10.26
CA ILE A 425 6.82 -28.53 10.52
C ILE A 425 8.33 -28.68 10.43
N LEU A 426 8.94 -28.06 9.42
CA LEU A 426 10.39 -28.09 9.22
C LEU A 426 11.12 -27.37 10.35
N VAL A 427 10.61 -26.22 10.77
CA VAL A 427 11.12 -25.44 11.91
C VAL A 427 11.04 -26.20 13.22
N LEU A 428 9.88 -26.80 13.51
CA LEU A 428 9.66 -27.64 14.69
C LEU A 428 10.60 -28.84 14.73
N THR A 429 10.91 -29.41 13.56
CA THR A 429 11.87 -30.50 13.41
C THR A 429 13.30 -30.02 13.65
N ALA A 430 13.67 -28.89 13.05
CA ALA A 430 14.99 -28.31 13.18
C ALA A 430 15.29 -27.88 14.62
N TYR A 431 14.48 -27.00 15.20
CA TYR A 431 14.67 -26.56 16.58
C TYR A 431 14.45 -27.69 17.60
N GLY A 432 13.49 -28.59 17.34
CA GLY A 432 13.32 -29.80 18.14
C GLY A 432 14.58 -30.65 18.18
N SER A 433 15.26 -30.82 17.05
CA SER A 433 16.53 -31.54 16.97
C SER A 433 17.68 -30.79 17.68
N VAL A 434 17.76 -29.46 17.52
CA VAL A 434 18.79 -28.62 18.16
C VAL A 434 18.66 -28.69 19.67
N PHE A 435 17.49 -28.38 20.22
CA PHE A 435 17.31 -28.29 21.67
C PHE A 435 17.42 -29.64 22.35
N ASN A 436 16.95 -30.72 21.71
CA ASN A 436 17.17 -32.07 22.21
C ASN A 436 18.66 -32.43 22.24
N THR A 437 19.41 -32.13 21.16
CA THR A 437 20.85 -32.38 21.10
C THR A 437 21.61 -31.53 22.14
N VAL A 438 21.33 -30.23 22.26
CA VAL A 438 21.99 -29.35 23.25
C VAL A 438 21.68 -29.80 24.68
N GLY A 439 20.42 -30.17 24.98
CA GLY A 439 20.03 -30.72 26.28
C GLY A 439 20.78 -32.00 26.65
N LEU A 440 21.14 -32.82 25.66
CA LEU A 440 21.93 -34.03 25.84
C LEU A 440 23.42 -33.73 26.07
N VAL A 441 23.99 -32.77 25.34
CA VAL A 441 25.40 -32.38 25.49
C VAL A 441 25.64 -31.77 26.86
N LEU A 442 24.78 -30.83 27.26
CA LEU A 442 24.91 -30.04 28.48
C LEU A 442 23.66 -30.20 29.38
N PRO A 443 23.55 -31.26 30.19
CA PRO A 443 22.35 -31.47 31.02
C PRO A 443 22.07 -30.29 31.96
N LYS A 444 23.11 -29.77 32.63
CA LYS A 444 22.98 -28.68 33.62
C LYS A 444 22.83 -27.28 33.02
N TYR A 445 23.49 -27.01 31.89
CA TYR A 445 23.59 -25.65 31.31
C TYR A 445 22.89 -25.49 29.95
N GLY A 446 22.37 -26.58 29.39
CA GLY A 446 21.81 -26.59 28.03
C GLY A 446 20.64 -25.62 27.87
N VAL A 447 19.84 -25.41 28.92
CA VAL A 447 18.72 -24.45 28.91
C VAL A 447 19.19 -23.04 28.56
N TYR A 448 20.26 -22.57 29.19
CA TYR A 448 20.75 -21.21 28.97
C TYR A 448 21.25 -21.01 27.54
N LEU A 449 21.92 -22.02 26.97
CA LEU A 449 22.35 -21.99 25.58
C LEU A 449 21.14 -22.00 24.62
N CYS A 450 20.14 -22.84 24.89
CA CYS A 450 18.90 -22.86 24.10
C CYS A 450 18.14 -21.53 24.16
N ILE A 451 18.13 -20.84 25.30
CA ILE A 451 17.53 -19.50 25.42
C ILE A 451 18.32 -18.48 24.59
N LEU A 452 19.64 -18.45 24.69
CA LEU A 452 20.48 -17.55 23.88
C LEU A 452 20.30 -17.81 22.38
N PHE A 453 20.25 -19.08 21.99
CA PHE A 453 19.97 -19.48 20.61
C PHE A 453 18.55 -19.07 20.18
N GLY A 454 17.54 -19.26 21.03
CA GLY A 454 16.17 -18.81 20.76
C GLY A 454 16.07 -17.30 20.56
N ILE A 455 16.77 -16.50 21.37
CA ILE A 455 16.84 -15.04 21.20
C ILE A 455 17.52 -14.69 19.87
N TRP A 456 18.63 -15.34 19.54
CA TRP A 456 19.31 -15.16 18.26
C TRP A 456 18.37 -15.44 17.08
N GLU A 457 17.70 -16.59 17.08
CA GLU A 457 16.80 -17.00 16.00
C GLU A 457 15.55 -16.11 15.90
N PHE A 458 15.06 -15.58 17.02
CA PHE A 458 13.97 -14.61 17.03
C PHE A 458 14.40 -13.27 16.40
N LEU A 459 15.57 -12.76 16.77
CA LEU A 459 16.12 -11.52 16.20
C LEU A 459 16.43 -11.67 14.70
N MET A 460 16.99 -12.79 14.27
CA MET A 460 17.25 -13.06 12.85
C MET A 460 15.95 -13.23 12.04
N GLY A 461 14.90 -13.79 12.66
CA GLY A 461 13.56 -13.80 12.08
C GLY A 461 13.02 -12.38 11.85
N LEU A 462 13.11 -11.49 12.84
CA LEU A 462 12.73 -10.09 12.69
C LEU A 462 13.53 -9.37 11.60
N PHE A 463 14.85 -9.55 11.59
CA PHE A 463 15.72 -8.95 10.56
C PHE A 463 15.44 -9.49 9.16
N THR A 464 14.94 -10.72 9.02
CA THR A 464 14.52 -11.24 7.71
C THR A 464 13.30 -10.50 7.18
N ILE A 465 12.41 -10.05 8.08
CA ILE A 465 11.22 -9.29 7.73
C ILE A 465 11.60 -7.83 7.43
N THR A 466 12.37 -7.19 8.32
CA THR A 466 12.64 -5.75 8.22
C THR A 466 13.83 -5.38 7.33
N ILE A 467 14.80 -6.28 7.15
CA ILE A 467 16.04 -6.05 6.39
C ILE A 467 16.35 -7.29 5.54
N PRO A 468 15.53 -7.59 4.51
CA PRO A 468 15.66 -8.82 3.71
C PRO A 468 16.99 -8.93 2.97
N ASN A 469 17.64 -7.80 2.68
CA ASN A 469 18.92 -7.74 1.97
C ASN A 469 20.14 -8.11 2.85
N SER A 470 19.95 -8.29 4.15
CA SER A 470 21.06 -8.60 5.07
C SER A 470 21.52 -10.05 4.91
N SER A 471 22.78 -10.25 4.52
CA SER A 471 23.40 -11.58 4.38
C SER A 471 23.57 -12.32 5.71
N ILE A 472 23.47 -11.64 6.85
CA ILE A 472 23.64 -12.24 8.18
C ILE A 472 22.45 -13.16 8.51
N THR A 473 21.25 -12.81 8.02
CA THR A 473 20.02 -13.54 8.30
C THR A 473 20.05 -14.98 7.78
N MET A 474 20.76 -15.22 6.67
CA MET A 474 20.97 -16.55 6.06
C MET A 474 21.58 -17.60 7.02
N LEU A 475 22.25 -17.17 8.10
CA LEU A 475 22.81 -18.09 9.10
C LEU A 475 21.76 -18.68 10.05
N SER A 476 20.54 -18.13 10.06
CA SER A 476 19.44 -18.55 10.94
C SER A 476 18.50 -19.52 10.24
N ILE A 477 17.90 -20.44 11.00
CA ILE A 477 16.87 -21.37 10.52
C ILE A 477 15.57 -20.60 10.23
N SER A 478 15.26 -19.57 11.03
CA SER A 478 14.09 -18.69 10.84
C SER A 478 14.07 -18.06 9.45
N HIS A 479 15.23 -17.64 8.93
CA HIS A 479 15.34 -17.01 7.62
C HIS A 479 14.86 -17.95 6.50
N TRP A 480 15.41 -19.17 6.45
CA TRP A 480 15.03 -20.16 5.45
C TRP A 480 13.56 -20.57 5.57
N ALA A 481 13.02 -20.61 6.80
CA ALA A 481 11.62 -20.91 7.04
C ALA A 481 10.68 -19.80 6.56
N ILE A 482 11.04 -18.55 6.80
CA ILE A 482 10.31 -17.37 6.29
C ILE A 482 10.36 -17.34 4.76
N GLN A 483 11.52 -17.64 4.16
CA GLN A 483 11.66 -17.70 2.71
C GLN A 483 10.78 -18.79 2.06
N ILE A 484 10.48 -19.91 2.75
CA ILE A 484 9.49 -20.89 2.27
C ILE A 484 8.12 -20.23 2.14
N ILE A 485 7.71 -19.44 3.14
CA ILE A 485 6.43 -18.72 3.11
C ILE A 485 6.41 -17.74 1.94
N ASP A 486 7.45 -16.92 1.79
CA ASP A 486 7.55 -15.94 0.69
C ASP A 486 7.48 -16.58 -0.69
N ALA A 487 8.18 -17.71 -0.86
CA ALA A 487 8.12 -18.47 -2.10
C ALA A 487 6.72 -19.08 -2.34
N THR A 488 6.05 -19.59 -1.30
CA THR A 488 4.69 -20.14 -1.46
C THR A 488 3.64 -19.07 -1.75
N VAL A 489 3.80 -17.87 -1.19
CA VAL A 489 2.96 -16.70 -1.51
C VAL A 489 3.09 -16.38 -2.99
N MET A 490 4.32 -16.27 -3.51
CA MET A 490 4.54 -15.97 -4.94
C MET A 490 4.02 -17.07 -5.88
N ILE A 491 3.96 -18.32 -5.42
CA ILE A 491 3.42 -19.44 -6.20
C ILE A 491 1.88 -19.44 -6.19
N ALA A 492 1.25 -19.13 -5.05
CA ALA A 492 -0.20 -19.20 -4.88
C ALA A 492 -0.90 -17.90 -5.29
N TRP A 493 -0.31 -16.76 -4.95
CA TRP A 493 -0.76 -15.40 -5.20
C TRP A 493 0.30 -14.68 -6.03
N SER A 494 0.39 -15.04 -7.32
CA SER A 494 1.42 -14.52 -8.24
C SER A 494 1.31 -13.01 -8.49
N ASP A 495 0.13 -12.45 -8.26
CA ASP A 495 -0.24 -11.04 -8.34
C ASP A 495 0.17 -10.23 -7.09
N THR A 496 0.67 -10.85 -6.00
CA THR A 496 1.06 -10.11 -4.77
C THR A 496 2.09 -9.03 -5.02
N ALA A 497 3.05 -9.29 -5.91
CA ALA A 497 4.05 -8.29 -6.30
C ALA A 497 3.43 -7.11 -7.05
N LEU A 498 2.40 -7.39 -7.84
CA LEU A 498 1.70 -6.40 -8.64
C LEU A 498 0.83 -5.50 -7.77
N ILE A 499 0.07 -6.08 -6.83
CA ILE A 499 -0.73 -5.32 -5.86
C ILE A 499 0.15 -4.35 -5.09
N GLN A 500 1.37 -4.78 -4.69
CA GLN A 500 2.31 -3.87 -4.04
C GLN A 500 2.78 -2.76 -4.97
N GLN A 501 3.08 -3.06 -6.24
CA GLN A 501 3.51 -2.04 -7.19
C GLN A 501 2.40 -1.05 -7.53
N GLN A 502 1.15 -1.49 -7.59
CA GLN A 502 -0.02 -0.62 -7.73
C GLN A 502 -0.15 0.28 -6.51
N ALA A 503 -0.09 -0.29 -5.31
CA ALA A 503 -0.14 0.49 -4.07
C ALA A 503 0.98 1.55 -4.00
N ASP A 504 2.20 1.20 -4.40
CA ASP A 504 3.32 2.15 -4.45
C ASP A 504 3.13 3.24 -5.53
N ALA A 505 2.41 2.94 -6.63
CA ALA A 505 2.19 3.87 -7.73
C ALA A 505 1.10 4.91 -7.42
N PHE A 506 0.02 4.46 -6.78
CA PHE A 506 -1.13 5.31 -6.42
C PHE A 506 -1.07 5.84 -4.97
N GLY A 507 0.04 5.60 -4.25
CA GLY A 507 0.23 6.13 -2.89
C GLY A 507 -0.55 5.40 -1.78
N LEU A 508 -1.12 4.22 -2.05
CA LEU A 508 -1.90 3.45 -1.09
C LEU A 508 -1.02 2.79 -0.02
N GLU A 509 -1.32 3.02 1.25
CA GLU A 509 -0.59 2.38 2.35
C GLU A 509 -1.02 0.92 2.54
N THR A 510 -0.18 -0.03 2.11
CA THR A 510 -0.42 -1.47 2.32
C THR A 510 0.59 -2.11 3.29
N GLY A 511 0.10 -3.02 4.12
CA GLY A 511 0.94 -3.82 5.03
C GLY A 511 1.76 -4.93 4.34
N ILE A 512 1.56 -5.16 3.04
CA ILE A 512 2.22 -6.24 2.29
C ILE A 512 3.73 -5.99 2.24
N SER A 513 4.16 -4.77 1.91
CA SER A 513 5.56 -4.34 1.86
C SER A 513 6.34 -4.65 3.14
N PHE A 514 5.70 -4.55 4.29
CA PHE A 514 6.34 -4.82 5.58
C PHE A 514 6.54 -6.32 5.80
N PHE A 515 5.55 -7.14 5.48
CA PHE A 515 5.57 -8.57 5.82
C PHE A 515 6.09 -9.46 4.71
N TRP A 516 5.97 -9.09 3.45
CA TRP A 516 6.31 -9.93 2.30
C TRP A 516 7.40 -9.30 1.46
N HIS A 517 8.36 -10.13 1.06
CA HIS A 517 9.44 -9.73 0.16
C HIS A 517 9.72 -10.87 -0.82
N PRO A 518 10.13 -10.57 -2.07
CA PRO A 518 10.49 -11.61 -3.02
C PRO A 518 11.68 -12.44 -2.51
N PRO A 519 11.71 -13.75 -2.76
CA PRO A 519 12.74 -14.64 -2.22
C PRO A 519 14.13 -14.35 -2.81
N VAL A 520 15.13 -14.16 -1.95
CA VAL A 520 16.49 -13.74 -2.35
C VAL A 520 17.35 -14.91 -2.87
N HIS A 521 17.27 -16.09 -2.25
CA HIS A 521 18.14 -17.24 -2.58
C HIS A 521 17.56 -18.12 -3.70
N THR A 522 17.61 -17.63 -4.94
CA THR A 522 17.09 -18.32 -6.14
C THR A 522 18.19 -18.85 -7.08
N LEU A 523 19.46 -18.85 -6.66
CA LEU A 523 20.61 -19.16 -7.53
C LEU A 523 20.70 -18.30 -8.80
N GLY A 524 20.19 -17.06 -8.74
CA GLY A 524 20.17 -16.12 -9.87
C GLY A 524 19.09 -16.44 -10.92
N THR A 525 18.15 -17.34 -10.63
CA THR A 525 17.07 -17.71 -11.56
C THR A 525 15.79 -16.89 -11.37
N GLY A 526 15.64 -16.20 -10.23
CA GLY A 526 14.40 -15.49 -9.88
C GLY A 526 13.19 -16.39 -9.64
N ASN A 527 13.35 -17.72 -9.67
CA ASN A 527 12.22 -18.64 -9.60
C ASN A 527 11.83 -18.99 -8.15
N PRO A 528 10.57 -18.79 -7.73
CA PRO A 528 10.13 -19.08 -6.37
C PRO A 528 10.19 -20.58 -6.02
N PHE A 529 9.98 -21.49 -6.98
CA PHE A 529 10.11 -22.93 -6.74
C PHE A 529 11.53 -23.34 -6.36
N ILE A 530 12.53 -22.70 -6.97
CA ILE A 530 13.95 -22.99 -6.67
C ILE A 530 14.28 -22.51 -5.26
N ALA A 531 13.84 -21.31 -4.89
CA ALA A 531 13.98 -20.81 -3.52
C ALA A 531 13.34 -21.77 -2.50
N LEU A 532 12.10 -22.21 -2.74
CA LEU A 532 11.40 -23.15 -1.86
C LEU A 532 12.19 -24.45 -1.66
N ILE A 533 12.66 -25.07 -2.76
CA ILE A 533 13.42 -26.33 -2.69
C ILE A 533 14.72 -26.13 -1.90
N ILE A 534 15.46 -25.05 -2.16
CA ILE A 534 16.72 -24.76 -1.46
C ILE A 534 16.48 -24.62 0.04
N SER A 535 15.49 -23.85 0.44
CA SER A 535 15.14 -23.65 1.85
C SER A 535 14.75 -24.96 2.54
N VAL A 536 13.91 -25.78 1.90
CA VAL A 536 13.52 -27.09 2.43
C VAL A 536 14.74 -28.01 2.59
N VAL A 537 15.59 -28.09 1.57
CA VAL A 537 16.81 -28.91 1.59
C VAL A 537 17.76 -28.44 2.70
N PHE A 538 17.95 -27.13 2.84
CA PHE A 538 18.82 -26.57 3.88
C PHE A 538 18.34 -26.94 5.28
N ILE A 539 17.05 -26.71 5.59
CA ILE A 539 16.50 -27.01 6.91
C ILE A 539 16.54 -28.52 7.20
N LEU A 540 16.28 -29.37 6.19
CA LEU A 540 16.38 -30.82 6.34
C LEU A 540 17.82 -31.29 6.60
N ILE A 541 18.80 -30.79 5.82
CA ILE A 541 20.22 -31.10 6.03
C ILE A 541 20.65 -30.67 7.43
N PHE A 542 20.27 -29.48 7.85
CA PHE A 542 20.57 -28.97 9.18
C PHE A 542 19.97 -29.86 10.28
N SER A 543 18.68 -30.20 10.15
CA SER A 543 17.97 -31.07 11.10
C SER A 543 18.61 -32.46 11.20
N VAL A 544 18.91 -33.09 10.06
CA VAL A 544 19.58 -34.40 10.01
C VAL A 544 20.97 -34.31 10.61
N GLY A 545 21.73 -33.25 10.30
CA GLY A 545 23.05 -32.99 10.87
C GLY A 545 23.01 -32.93 12.40
N MET A 546 22.05 -32.18 12.97
CA MET A 546 21.88 -32.07 14.42
C MET A 546 21.47 -33.39 15.09
N ILE A 547 20.62 -34.19 14.44
CA ILE A 547 20.28 -35.54 14.92
C ILE A 547 21.53 -36.42 14.93
N LEU A 548 22.32 -36.42 13.85
CA LEU A 548 23.54 -37.23 13.74
C LEU A 548 24.58 -36.83 14.81
N ILE A 549 24.76 -35.53 15.06
CA ILE A 549 25.64 -35.04 16.13
C ILE A 549 25.15 -35.56 17.49
N GLY A 550 23.85 -35.45 17.78
CA GLY A 550 23.27 -35.97 19.02
C GLY A 550 23.50 -37.48 19.20
N GLN A 551 23.32 -38.26 18.12
CA GLN A 551 23.57 -39.70 18.12
C GLN A 551 25.04 -40.05 18.38
N LEU A 552 25.97 -39.34 17.73
CA LEU A 552 27.42 -39.58 17.87
C LEU A 552 27.90 -39.29 19.29
N ILE A 553 27.43 -38.21 19.91
CA ILE A 553 27.81 -37.83 21.27
C ILE A 553 27.27 -38.84 22.28
N PHE A 554 26.00 -39.23 22.15
CA PHE A 554 25.37 -40.17 23.06
C PHE A 554 25.94 -41.58 22.97
N ARG A 555 26.46 -41.98 21.79
CA ARG A 555 27.18 -43.25 21.63
C ARG A 555 28.44 -43.31 22.51
N ARG A 556 29.13 -42.18 22.72
CA ARG A 556 30.41 -42.11 23.45
C ARG A 556 30.25 -41.81 24.94
N LYS A 557 29.07 -41.37 25.40
CA LYS A 557 28.84 -41.02 26.81
C LYS A 557 28.70 -42.28 27.66
N GLU A 558 29.52 -42.40 28.71
CA GLU A 558 29.34 -43.42 29.74
C GLU A 558 28.14 -43.04 30.61
N ILE A 559 27.21 -43.98 30.82
CA ILE A 559 26.07 -43.81 31.70
C ILE A 559 26.55 -44.29 33.06
N MET A 560 26.88 -43.36 33.96
CA MET A 560 27.16 -43.67 35.36
C MET A 560 25.88 -43.92 36.12
#